data_AF-A0A8T0DQS1-F1
#
_entry.id   AF-A0A8T0DQS1-F1
#
_cell.length_a   1.000
_cell.length_b   1.000
_cell.length_c   1.000
_cell.angle_alpha   90.00
_cell.angle_beta   90.00
_cell.angle_gamma   90.00
#
_symmetry.space_group_name_H-M   'P 1'
#
loop_
_entity.id
_entity.type
_entity.pdbx_description
1 polymer ?
#
loop_
_entity_poly.entity_id
_entity_poly.type
_entity_poly.pdbx_seq_one_letter_code
_entity_poly.pdbx_strand_id
1 'polypeptide(L)'
;MHEEFVWLHNYLIEHDQYAGYIVPPVPPKPDFDASRAKLQRLGESEGSMPKEDLQKMKTELEAEYLATFKKTVAMHEVFLQRLAAHPALRHDHNFRVFLEYEDELSVRTKTRKEKAADFFKSVSKTADEALRLTNQRDEDQFFREEKCLLTSYHAAVKDATAAADLANLQRKTMAENLLRVNLVLDNLVPKERLCTSEADLVSVLSSFFQGYQKIQVRLASDEDLKFSDTLRYYASDAGAAKDLLYRRSRALADYEAANRALDKARAKMKDIQAAEDAQFAANDRFKTISESARLELEDFKVRRIKYFQKNLVDFAELQVKHAKAHIDLVKSTLDRLRDIQPASSSSVMKEPADSVGVPTTEHAASLDDAFGSTVPFL
;
A
#
# COMPACT_ATOMS: atom_id res chain seq x y z
N MET A 1 -6.77 -22.36 3.76
CA MET A 1 -6.35 -21.16 4.52
C MET A 1 -6.81 -19.81 3.96
N HIS A 2 -6.11 -19.10 3.06
CA HIS A 2 -6.53 -17.71 2.72
C HIS A 2 -7.99 -17.60 2.18
N GLU A 3 -8.44 -18.56 1.37
CA GLU A 3 -9.82 -18.58 0.86
C GLU A 3 -10.88 -18.76 1.97
N GLU A 4 -10.52 -19.32 3.14
CA GLU A 4 -11.44 -19.45 4.29
C GLU A 4 -11.68 -18.09 4.95
N PHE A 5 -10.67 -17.22 5.01
CA PHE A 5 -10.83 -15.83 5.45
C PHE A 5 -11.76 -15.05 4.50
N VAL A 6 -11.59 -15.25 3.20
CA VAL A 6 -12.45 -14.65 2.16
C VAL A 6 -13.90 -15.14 2.33
N TRP A 7 -14.08 -16.44 2.59
CA TRP A 7 -15.41 -17.01 2.83
C TRP A 7 -16.07 -16.42 4.08
N LEU A 8 -15.37 -16.39 5.21
CA LEU A 8 -15.90 -15.84 6.46
C LEU A 8 -16.30 -14.37 6.27
N HIS A 9 -15.42 -13.57 5.65
CA HIS A 9 -15.73 -12.17 5.32
C HIS A 9 -16.99 -12.03 4.46
N ASN A 10 -17.09 -12.80 3.37
CA ASN A 10 -18.24 -12.73 2.47
C ASN A 10 -19.53 -13.14 3.20
N TYR A 11 -19.48 -14.19 4.02
CA TYR A 11 -20.59 -14.58 4.87
C TYR A 11 -21.04 -13.43 5.78
N LEU A 12 -20.10 -12.78 6.47
CA LEU A 12 -20.41 -11.66 7.38
C LEU A 12 -21.01 -10.45 6.64
N ILE A 13 -20.55 -10.15 5.42
CA ILE A 13 -21.10 -9.05 4.62
C ILE A 13 -22.51 -9.36 4.10
N GLU A 14 -22.74 -10.60 3.67
CA GLU A 14 -24.02 -11.04 3.08
C GLU A 14 -25.11 -11.26 4.14
N HIS A 15 -24.74 -11.49 5.41
CA HIS A 15 -25.70 -11.75 6.49
C HIS A 15 -26.43 -10.49 6.94
N ASP A 16 -27.77 -10.54 6.93
CA ASP A 16 -28.61 -9.38 7.23
C ASP A 16 -28.45 -8.85 8.66
N GLN A 17 -28.18 -9.74 9.62
CA GLN A 17 -27.93 -9.37 11.01
C GLN A 17 -26.70 -8.46 11.18
N TYR A 18 -25.80 -8.45 10.19
CA TYR A 18 -24.60 -7.63 10.18
C TYR A 18 -24.66 -6.47 9.17
N ALA A 19 -25.83 -6.22 8.57
CA ALA A 19 -26.04 -5.18 7.57
C ALA A 19 -25.66 -3.78 8.06
N GLY A 20 -25.75 -3.56 9.38
CA GLY A 20 -25.45 -2.29 10.02
C GLY A 20 -24.07 -2.18 10.70
N TYR A 21 -23.12 -3.09 10.44
CA TYR A 21 -21.74 -3.03 10.99
C TYR A 21 -20.67 -2.92 9.90
N ILE A 22 -19.49 -2.39 10.24
CA ILE A 22 -18.31 -2.34 9.37
C ILE A 22 -17.54 -3.65 9.55
N VAL A 23 -17.78 -4.58 8.63
CA VAL A 23 -17.01 -5.82 8.56
C VAL A 23 -15.56 -5.45 8.21
N PRO A 24 -14.55 -5.90 8.98
CA PRO A 24 -13.14 -5.63 8.69
C PRO A 24 -12.78 -6.09 7.27
N PRO A 25 -11.94 -5.35 6.53
CA PRO A 25 -11.61 -5.74 5.16
C PRO A 25 -10.87 -7.07 5.12
N VAL A 26 -11.10 -7.86 4.05
CA VAL A 26 -10.37 -9.10 3.80
C VAL A 26 -8.86 -8.82 3.85
N PRO A 27 -8.07 -9.64 4.57
CA PRO A 27 -6.62 -9.61 4.44
C PRO A 27 -6.20 -9.71 2.97
N PRO A 28 -5.11 -9.08 2.53
CA PRO A 28 -4.62 -9.28 1.17
C PRO A 28 -4.11 -10.71 1.01
N LYS A 29 -4.28 -11.25 -0.20
CA LYS A 29 -3.72 -12.54 -0.56
C LYS A 29 -2.19 -12.46 -0.51
N PRO A 30 -1.51 -13.36 0.21
CA PRO A 30 -0.06 -13.40 0.19
C PRO A 30 0.45 -13.76 -1.21
N ASP A 31 1.46 -13.03 -1.67
CA ASP A 31 2.21 -13.34 -2.88
C ASP A 31 3.59 -13.87 -2.50
N PHE A 32 3.78 -15.18 -2.70
CA PHE A 32 5.07 -15.86 -2.52
C PHE A 32 5.69 -16.28 -3.86
N ASP A 33 5.09 -15.90 -5.00
CA ASP A 33 5.52 -16.36 -6.32
C ASP A 33 6.87 -15.77 -6.69
N ALA A 34 7.13 -14.52 -6.31
CA ALA A 34 8.44 -13.89 -6.47
C ALA A 34 9.54 -14.66 -5.69
N SER A 35 9.28 -15.03 -4.44
CA SER A 35 10.23 -15.79 -3.62
C SER A 35 10.45 -17.20 -4.16
N ARG A 36 9.39 -17.88 -4.63
CA ARG A 36 9.48 -19.19 -5.27
C ARG A 36 10.27 -19.15 -6.57
N ALA A 37 10.03 -18.15 -7.42
CA ALA A 37 10.75 -17.97 -8.68
C ALA A 37 12.24 -17.69 -8.44
N LYS A 38 12.57 -16.85 -7.44
CA LYS A 38 13.97 -16.64 -7.02
C LYS A 38 14.62 -17.93 -6.51
N LEU A 39 13.91 -18.72 -5.70
CA LEU A 39 14.41 -20.00 -5.19
C LEU A 39 14.71 -20.98 -6.32
N GLN A 40 13.82 -21.07 -7.31
CA GLN A 40 14.00 -21.94 -8.47
C GLN A 40 15.22 -21.53 -9.30
N ARG A 41 15.39 -20.23 -9.58
CA ARG A 41 16.57 -19.71 -10.29
C ARG A 41 17.88 -19.95 -9.56
N LEU A 42 17.87 -19.86 -8.22
CA LEU A 42 19.04 -20.20 -7.40
C LEU A 42 19.37 -21.68 -7.51
N GLY A 43 18.36 -22.56 -7.51
CA GLY A 43 18.53 -24.00 -7.74
C GLY A 43 19.15 -24.32 -9.11
N GLU A 44 18.70 -23.63 -10.17
CA GLU A 44 19.24 -23.77 -11.52
C GLU A 44 20.69 -23.27 -11.65
N SER A 45 21.12 -22.36 -10.76
CA SER A 45 22.45 -21.72 -10.77
C SER A 45 23.42 -22.30 -9.73
N GLU A 46 23.06 -23.35 -8.98
CA GLU A 46 23.92 -23.93 -7.94
C GLU A 46 25.28 -24.40 -8.46
N GLY A 47 25.36 -24.80 -9.74
CA GLY A 47 26.59 -25.29 -10.36
C GLY A 47 27.53 -24.21 -10.92
N SER A 48 27.07 -22.96 -11.04
CA SER A 48 27.83 -21.87 -11.69
C SER A 48 28.36 -20.82 -10.72
N MET A 49 27.96 -20.87 -9.45
CA MET A 49 28.29 -19.86 -8.45
C MET A 49 29.16 -20.42 -7.30
N PRO A 50 30.03 -19.60 -6.69
CA PRO A 50 30.76 -19.98 -5.48
C PRO A 50 29.79 -20.37 -4.36
N LYS A 51 30.16 -21.39 -3.56
CA LYS A 51 29.31 -21.88 -2.45
C LYS A 51 28.97 -20.79 -1.43
N GLU A 52 29.89 -19.85 -1.18
CA GLU A 52 29.67 -18.75 -0.25
C GLU A 52 28.62 -17.75 -0.75
N ASP A 53 28.66 -17.40 -2.05
CA ASP A 53 27.69 -16.50 -2.67
C ASP A 53 26.30 -17.14 -2.74
N LEU A 54 26.25 -18.44 -3.06
CA LEU A 54 25.01 -19.21 -3.05
C LEU A 54 24.37 -19.23 -1.66
N GLN A 55 25.15 -19.50 -0.61
CA GLN A 55 24.67 -19.51 0.76
C GLN A 55 24.16 -18.12 1.19
N LYS A 56 24.85 -17.06 0.78
CA LYS A 56 24.43 -15.68 1.07
C LYS A 56 23.10 -15.35 0.39
N MET A 57 22.95 -15.64 -0.90
CA MET A 57 21.70 -15.41 -1.63
C MET A 57 20.53 -16.23 -1.09
N LYS A 58 20.78 -17.47 -0.67
CA LYS A 58 19.77 -18.31 -0.01
C LYS A 58 19.31 -17.69 1.31
N THR A 59 20.26 -17.20 2.12
CA THR A 59 19.96 -16.53 3.40
C THR A 59 19.15 -15.25 3.19
N GLU A 60 19.51 -14.44 2.19
CA GLU A 60 18.75 -13.23 1.83
C GLU A 60 17.32 -13.58 1.38
N LEU A 61 17.16 -14.62 0.57
CA LEU A 61 15.85 -15.08 0.11
C LEU A 61 14.97 -15.63 1.24
N GLU A 62 15.55 -16.39 2.17
CA GLU A 62 14.86 -16.87 3.37
C GLU A 62 14.38 -15.70 4.24
N ALA A 63 15.19 -14.64 4.37
CA ALA A 63 14.81 -13.42 5.09
C ALA A 63 13.66 -12.66 4.40
N GLU A 64 13.69 -12.51 3.07
CA GLU A 64 12.60 -11.91 2.29
C GLU A 64 11.29 -12.71 2.43
N TYR A 65 11.38 -14.04 2.35
CA TYR A 65 10.24 -14.93 2.53
C TYR A 65 9.65 -14.78 3.93
N LEU A 66 10.50 -14.82 4.96
CA LEU A 66 10.06 -14.70 6.35
C LEU A 66 9.43 -13.34 6.64
N ALA A 67 9.96 -12.25 6.07
CA ALA A 67 9.36 -10.92 6.18
C ALA A 67 7.96 -10.88 5.56
N THR A 68 7.79 -11.44 4.36
CA THR A 68 6.49 -11.55 3.67
C THR A 68 5.51 -12.41 4.46
N PHE A 69 5.98 -13.53 5.01
CA PHE A 69 5.17 -14.40 5.85
C PHE A 69 4.69 -13.70 7.12
N LYS A 70 5.60 -13.04 7.87
CA LYS A 70 5.25 -12.29 9.08
C LYS A 70 4.27 -11.17 8.79
N LYS A 71 4.46 -10.43 7.70
CA LYS A 71 3.51 -9.40 7.24
C LYS A 71 2.13 -10.01 6.97
N THR A 72 2.09 -11.12 6.23
CA THR A 72 0.85 -11.84 5.94
C THR A 72 0.14 -12.26 7.22
N VAL A 73 0.84 -12.91 8.15
CA VAL A 73 0.29 -13.36 9.43
C VAL A 73 -0.26 -12.17 10.21
N ALA A 74 0.50 -11.08 10.34
CA ALA A 74 0.05 -9.88 11.05
C ALA A 74 -1.25 -9.30 10.45
N MET A 75 -1.38 -9.28 9.11
CA MET A 75 -2.61 -8.78 8.47
C MET A 75 -3.82 -9.70 8.70
N HIS A 76 -3.62 -11.02 8.68
CA HIS A 76 -4.68 -11.99 8.99
C HIS A 76 -5.05 -11.93 10.47
N GLU A 77 -4.07 -11.78 11.36
CA GLU A 77 -4.27 -11.61 12.79
C GLU A 77 -5.09 -10.35 13.09
N VAL A 78 -4.76 -9.20 12.49
CA VAL A 78 -5.54 -7.96 12.66
C VAL A 78 -7.00 -8.14 12.28
N PHE A 79 -7.28 -8.87 11.20
CA PHE A 79 -8.66 -9.19 10.80
C PHE A 79 -9.40 -9.99 11.90
N LEU A 80 -8.77 -11.04 12.44
CA LEU A 80 -9.36 -11.87 13.50
C LEU A 80 -9.51 -11.09 14.81
N GLN A 81 -8.50 -10.32 15.21
CA GLN A 81 -8.56 -9.46 16.38
C GLN A 81 -9.71 -8.46 16.29
N ARG A 82 -9.96 -7.89 15.10
CA ARG A 82 -11.09 -6.99 14.88
C ARG A 82 -12.44 -7.68 15.02
N LEU A 83 -12.60 -8.88 14.47
CA LEU A 83 -13.83 -9.66 14.64
C LEU A 83 -14.04 -10.01 16.12
N ALA A 84 -13.00 -10.45 16.80
CA ALA A 84 -13.04 -10.83 18.22
C ALA A 84 -13.30 -9.65 19.18
N ALA A 85 -12.80 -8.46 18.84
CA ALA A 85 -13.02 -7.24 19.63
C ALA A 85 -14.41 -6.63 19.42
N HIS A 86 -15.07 -6.90 18.30
CA HIS A 86 -16.38 -6.33 17.99
C HIS A 86 -17.49 -7.01 18.82
N PRO A 87 -18.35 -6.25 19.54
CA PRO A 87 -19.36 -6.83 20.44
C PRO A 87 -20.34 -7.80 19.79
N ALA A 88 -20.81 -7.51 18.57
CA ALA A 88 -21.69 -8.42 17.82
C ALA A 88 -20.94 -9.56 17.11
N LEU A 89 -19.95 -9.25 16.25
CA LEU A 89 -19.27 -10.22 15.39
C LEU A 89 -18.53 -11.32 16.18
N ARG A 90 -18.01 -11.03 17.38
CA ARG A 90 -17.29 -12.02 18.20
C ARG A 90 -18.14 -13.23 18.60
N HIS A 91 -19.45 -13.10 18.58
CA HIS A 91 -20.38 -14.15 18.99
C HIS A 91 -20.93 -14.96 17.81
N ASP A 92 -20.54 -14.62 16.58
CA ASP A 92 -20.98 -15.31 15.37
C ASP A 92 -20.62 -16.81 15.39
N HIS A 93 -21.56 -17.65 14.94
CA HIS A 93 -21.35 -19.09 14.91
C HIS A 93 -20.25 -19.49 13.92
N ASN A 94 -20.27 -18.95 12.70
CA ASN A 94 -19.28 -19.30 11.68
C ASN A 94 -17.90 -18.76 12.03
N PHE A 95 -17.81 -17.64 12.75
CA PHE A 95 -16.54 -17.18 13.29
C PHE A 95 -15.96 -18.13 14.34
N ARG A 96 -16.78 -18.69 15.24
CA ARG A 96 -16.31 -19.71 16.20
C ARG A 96 -15.88 -20.99 15.49
N VAL A 97 -16.69 -21.48 14.56
CA VAL A 97 -16.35 -22.64 13.73
C VAL A 97 -15.03 -22.39 12.99
N PHE A 98 -14.84 -21.20 12.41
CA PHE A 98 -13.59 -20.83 11.76
C PHE A 98 -12.36 -20.90 12.69
N LEU A 99 -12.52 -20.62 13.99
CA LEU A 99 -11.43 -20.64 14.97
C LEU A 99 -11.21 -22.02 15.62
N GLU A 100 -12.27 -22.80 15.80
CA GLU A 100 -12.26 -24.03 16.61
C GLU A 100 -12.22 -25.30 15.76
N TYR A 101 -12.55 -25.23 14.47
CA TYR A 101 -12.58 -26.40 13.60
C TYR A 101 -11.16 -26.80 13.20
N GLU A 102 -10.78 -28.05 13.53
CA GLU A 102 -9.41 -28.57 13.36
C GLU A 102 -9.10 -29.05 11.94
N ASP A 103 -10.13 -29.45 11.18
CA ASP A 103 -10.00 -29.93 9.80
C ASP A 103 -10.10 -28.78 8.78
N GLU A 104 -9.79 -29.04 7.51
CA GLU A 104 -10.05 -28.05 6.45
C GLU A 104 -11.56 -27.79 6.35
N LEU A 105 -11.97 -26.53 6.48
CA LEU A 105 -13.31 -26.16 6.09
C LEU A 105 -13.39 -26.42 4.59
N SER A 106 -14.26 -27.35 4.17
CA SER A 106 -14.50 -27.63 2.75
C SER A 106 -15.26 -26.47 2.11
N VAL A 107 -14.61 -25.30 2.09
CA VAL A 107 -15.13 -24.06 1.54
C VAL A 107 -15.08 -24.22 0.05
N ARG A 108 -16.27 -24.37 -0.56
CA ARG A 108 -16.42 -24.35 -2.02
C ARG A 108 -15.77 -23.07 -2.54
N THR A 109 -14.62 -23.21 -3.21
CA THR A 109 -13.96 -22.09 -3.86
C THR A 109 -14.92 -21.55 -4.92
N LYS A 110 -15.27 -20.25 -4.82
CA LYS A 110 -16.08 -19.62 -5.88
C LYS A 110 -15.35 -19.79 -7.20
N THR A 111 -16.01 -20.42 -8.17
CA THR A 111 -15.48 -20.71 -9.50
C THR A 111 -15.13 -19.39 -10.20
N ARG A 112 -14.19 -19.36 -11.16
CA ARG A 112 -13.86 -18.13 -11.92
C ARG A 112 -15.10 -17.44 -12.52
N LYS A 113 -16.13 -18.23 -12.89
CA LYS A 113 -17.45 -17.75 -13.33
C LYS A 113 -18.28 -17.12 -12.21
N GLU A 114 -18.22 -17.64 -10.99
CA GLU A 114 -18.92 -17.08 -9.82
C GLU A 114 -18.20 -15.82 -9.30
N LYS A 115 -16.86 -15.79 -9.29
CA LYS A 115 -16.08 -14.56 -9.02
C LYS A 115 -16.37 -13.47 -10.05
N ALA A 116 -16.49 -13.84 -11.34
CA ALA A 116 -16.94 -12.92 -12.38
C ALA A 116 -18.41 -12.51 -12.19
N ALA A 117 -19.31 -13.43 -11.81
CA ALA A 117 -20.71 -13.11 -11.55
C ALA A 117 -20.89 -12.18 -10.33
N ASP A 118 -20.07 -12.33 -9.28
CA ASP A 118 -20.06 -11.41 -8.14
C ASP A 118 -19.47 -10.05 -8.52
N PHE A 119 -18.44 -10.02 -9.37
CA PHE A 119 -17.95 -8.79 -9.97
C PHE A 119 -19.04 -8.12 -10.83
N PHE A 120 -19.74 -8.89 -11.67
CA PHE A 120 -20.89 -8.42 -12.45
C PHE A 120 -22.07 -8.02 -11.57
N LYS A 121 -22.32 -8.64 -10.41
CA LYS A 121 -23.33 -8.19 -9.43
C LYS A 121 -22.91 -6.91 -8.71
N SER A 122 -21.62 -6.76 -8.44
CA SER A 122 -21.06 -5.53 -7.85
C SER A 122 -21.08 -4.37 -8.85
N VAL A 123 -20.95 -4.67 -10.15
CA VAL A 123 -21.07 -3.73 -11.28
C VAL A 123 -22.55 -3.55 -11.70
N SER A 124 -23.41 -4.54 -11.45
CA SER A 124 -24.87 -4.45 -11.59
C SER A 124 -25.55 -3.84 -10.36
N LYS A 125 -24.80 -3.34 -9.37
CA LYS A 125 -25.20 -2.15 -8.60
C LYS A 125 -25.36 -1.04 -9.63
N THR A 126 -26.51 -1.05 -10.29
CA THR A 126 -26.71 -0.49 -11.63
C THR A 126 -26.38 0.99 -11.58
N ALA A 127 -25.77 1.58 -12.61
CA ALA A 127 -25.63 3.04 -12.66
C ALA A 127 -26.96 3.74 -12.34
N ASP A 128 -28.08 3.13 -12.73
CA ASP A 128 -29.45 3.52 -12.40
C ASP A 128 -29.83 3.33 -10.92
N GLU A 129 -29.41 2.25 -10.24
CA GLU A 129 -29.57 2.06 -8.79
C GLU A 129 -28.71 3.04 -8.00
N ALA A 130 -27.45 3.24 -8.43
CA ALA A 130 -26.54 4.21 -7.85
C ALA A 130 -27.05 5.65 -8.03
N LEU A 131 -27.58 5.99 -9.21
CA LEU A 131 -28.25 7.28 -9.46
C LEU A 131 -29.51 7.42 -8.62
N ARG A 132 -30.33 6.37 -8.50
CA ARG A 132 -31.52 6.37 -7.64
C ARG A 132 -31.18 6.61 -6.18
N LEU A 133 -30.18 5.91 -5.65
CA LEU A 133 -29.69 6.06 -4.26
C LEU A 133 -28.90 7.36 -4.03
N THR A 134 -28.40 7.98 -5.09
CA THR A 134 -27.76 9.31 -5.03
C THR A 134 -28.81 10.42 -5.02
N ASN A 135 -29.88 10.27 -5.79
CA ASN A 135 -31.00 11.21 -5.85
C ASN A 135 -31.99 11.07 -4.67
N GLN A 136 -31.93 9.95 -3.95
CA GLN A 136 -32.72 9.73 -2.75
C GLN A 136 -32.31 10.73 -1.66
N ARG A 137 -33.28 11.54 -1.20
CA ARG A 137 -33.08 12.41 -0.04
C ARG A 137 -33.13 11.58 1.23
N ASP A 138 -32.02 11.55 1.95
CA ASP A 138 -31.99 11.08 3.33
C ASP A 138 -32.38 12.24 4.25
N GLU A 139 -33.44 12.08 5.02
CA GLU A 139 -33.89 13.12 5.97
C GLU A 139 -33.01 13.17 7.23
N ASP A 140 -32.25 12.11 7.53
CA ASP A 140 -31.32 12.10 8.67
C ASP A 140 -30.05 12.91 8.33
N GLN A 141 -29.90 14.05 9.01
CA GLN A 141 -28.78 14.95 8.83
C GLN A 141 -27.42 14.27 9.04
N PHE A 142 -27.30 13.40 10.06
CA PHE A 142 -26.05 12.73 10.38
C PHE A 142 -25.56 11.87 9.21
N PHE A 143 -26.45 11.06 8.62
CA PHE A 143 -26.06 10.16 7.53
C PHE A 143 -25.78 10.91 6.23
N ARG A 144 -26.44 12.04 5.98
CA ARG A 144 -26.07 12.92 4.86
C ARG A 144 -24.65 13.47 5.01
N GLU A 145 -24.34 14.03 6.18
CA GLU A 145 -23.02 14.59 6.47
C GLU A 145 -21.94 13.52 6.44
N GLU A 146 -22.19 12.37 7.09
CA GLU A 146 -21.23 11.26 7.14
C GLU A 146 -21.00 10.65 5.76
N LYS A 147 -22.02 10.55 4.90
CA LYS A 147 -21.86 10.09 3.50
C LYS A 147 -20.95 11.02 2.70
N CYS A 148 -21.10 12.34 2.87
CA CYS A 148 -20.24 13.33 2.23
C CYS A 148 -18.80 13.22 2.75
N LEU A 149 -18.63 13.27 4.08
CA LEU A 149 -17.34 13.18 4.75
C LEU A 149 -16.59 11.90 4.37
N LEU A 150 -17.27 10.76 4.44
CA LEU A 150 -16.66 9.45 4.17
C LEU A 150 -16.29 9.29 2.71
N THR A 151 -17.06 9.87 1.79
CA THR A 151 -16.71 9.87 0.35
C THR A 151 -15.43 10.65 0.10
N SER A 152 -15.32 11.86 0.66
CA SER A 152 -14.11 12.69 0.55
C SER A 152 -12.91 12.05 1.26
N TYR A 153 -13.12 11.50 2.45
CA TYR A 153 -12.08 10.79 3.21
C TYR A 153 -11.55 9.56 2.46
N HIS A 154 -12.44 8.71 1.95
CA HIS A 154 -12.05 7.53 1.18
C HIS A 154 -11.26 7.90 -0.09
N ALA A 155 -11.65 8.97 -0.79
CA ALA A 155 -10.89 9.48 -1.93
C ALA A 155 -9.48 9.93 -1.50
N ALA A 156 -9.38 10.78 -0.46
CA ALA A 156 -8.11 11.27 0.04
C ALA A 156 -7.17 10.15 0.50
N VAL A 157 -7.68 9.12 1.19
CA VAL A 157 -6.85 7.98 1.63
C VAL A 157 -6.41 7.12 0.44
N LYS A 158 -7.26 6.94 -0.59
CA LYS A 158 -6.86 6.23 -1.82
C LYS A 158 -5.78 6.98 -2.58
N ASP A 159 -5.91 8.30 -2.72
CA ASP A 159 -4.92 9.13 -3.40
C ASP A 159 -3.59 9.14 -2.63
N ALA A 160 -3.65 9.25 -1.31
CA ALA A 160 -2.47 9.13 -0.45
C ALA A 160 -1.83 7.74 -0.54
N THR A 161 -2.62 6.67 -0.63
CA THR A 161 -2.12 5.30 -0.83
C THR A 161 -1.36 5.19 -2.15
N ALA A 162 -1.94 5.68 -3.25
CA ALA A 162 -1.31 5.65 -4.56
C ALA A 162 -0.01 6.47 -4.60
N ALA A 163 0.00 7.64 -3.96
CA ALA A 163 1.19 8.47 -3.84
C ALA A 163 2.30 7.79 -3.01
N ALA A 164 1.93 7.14 -1.89
CA ALA A 164 2.89 6.41 -1.05
C ALA A 164 3.48 5.19 -1.77
N ASP A 165 2.66 4.43 -2.50
CA ASP A 165 3.12 3.29 -3.30
C ASP A 165 4.06 3.74 -4.44
N LEU A 166 3.74 4.85 -5.10
CA LEU A 166 4.61 5.44 -6.13
C LEU A 166 5.94 5.92 -5.54
N ALA A 167 5.91 6.61 -4.40
CA ALA A 167 7.13 7.07 -3.72
C ALA A 167 8.02 5.89 -3.30
N ASN A 168 7.43 4.81 -2.79
CA ASN A 168 8.15 3.59 -2.46
C ASN A 168 8.78 2.93 -3.71
N LEU A 169 8.03 2.84 -4.82
CA LEU A 169 8.58 2.35 -6.09
C LEU A 169 9.79 3.18 -6.53
N GLN A 170 9.69 4.50 -6.49
CA GLN A 170 10.78 5.41 -6.86
C GLN A 170 12.01 5.21 -5.96
N ARG A 171 11.84 5.00 -4.65
CA ARG A 171 12.95 4.72 -3.72
C ARG A 171 13.63 3.39 -4.02
N LYS A 172 12.87 2.34 -4.37
CA LYS A 172 13.44 1.07 -4.82
C LYS A 172 14.23 1.24 -6.12
N THR A 173 13.69 1.96 -7.10
CA THR A 173 14.41 2.29 -8.34
C THR A 173 15.68 3.11 -8.05
N MET A 174 15.63 4.05 -7.11
CA MET A 174 16.81 4.80 -6.70
C MET A 174 17.88 3.88 -6.10
N ALA A 175 17.51 2.95 -5.23
CA ALA A 175 18.44 1.96 -4.68
C ALA A 175 19.07 1.08 -5.78
N GLU A 176 18.30 0.65 -6.76
CA GLU A 176 18.81 -0.10 -7.93
C GLU A 176 19.80 0.73 -8.75
N ASN A 177 19.50 2.01 -8.98
CA ASN A 177 20.40 2.91 -9.70
C ASN A 177 21.71 3.14 -8.93
N LEU A 178 21.63 3.31 -7.61
CA LEU A 178 22.82 3.42 -6.74
C LEU A 178 23.68 2.15 -6.80
N LEU A 179 23.06 0.97 -6.85
CA LEU A 179 23.77 -0.29 -7.04
C LEU A 179 24.48 -0.33 -8.40
N ARG A 180 23.82 0.08 -9.48
CA ARG A 180 24.44 0.16 -10.81
C ARG A 180 25.64 1.10 -10.83
N VAL A 181 25.52 2.28 -10.22
CA VAL A 181 26.64 3.24 -10.08
C VAL A 181 27.80 2.60 -9.33
N ASN A 182 27.53 1.94 -8.20
CA ASN A 182 28.55 1.25 -7.42
C ASN A 182 29.28 0.17 -8.25
N LEU A 183 28.54 -0.67 -9.00
CA LEU A 183 29.13 -1.68 -9.88
C LEU A 183 30.01 -1.08 -10.99
N VAL A 184 29.61 0.05 -11.56
CA VAL A 184 30.44 0.76 -12.57
C VAL A 184 31.71 1.30 -11.93
N LEU A 185 31.62 1.92 -10.75
CA LEU A 185 32.79 2.42 -10.03
C LEU A 185 33.78 1.30 -9.68
N ASP A 186 33.28 0.14 -9.24
CA ASP A 186 34.13 -1.02 -8.93
C ASP A 186 34.86 -1.56 -10.17
N ASN A 187 34.28 -1.41 -11.37
CA ASN A 187 34.93 -1.78 -12.63
C ASN A 187 35.97 -0.76 -13.12
N LEU A 188 35.92 0.49 -12.63
CA LEU A 188 36.88 1.53 -13.01
C LEU A 188 38.22 1.40 -12.30
N VAL A 189 38.30 0.68 -11.18
CA VAL A 189 39.55 0.40 -10.48
C VAL A 189 40.15 -0.89 -11.05
N PRO A 190 41.27 -0.84 -11.80
CA PRO A 190 41.94 -2.05 -12.24
C PRO A 190 42.32 -2.90 -11.03
N LYS A 191 42.03 -4.21 -11.07
CA LYS A 191 42.40 -5.16 -10.00
C LYS A 191 43.93 -5.22 -9.79
N GLU A 192 44.69 -4.72 -10.75
CA GLU A 192 46.14 -4.56 -10.73
C GLU A 192 46.50 -3.17 -10.18
N ARG A 193 46.61 -3.10 -8.85
CA ARG A 193 47.12 -2.02 -7.99
C ARG A 193 47.84 -0.87 -8.72
N LEU A 194 47.18 0.28 -8.79
CA LEU A 194 47.86 1.56 -8.77
C LEU A 194 47.46 2.26 -7.46
N CYS A 195 48.42 2.45 -6.56
CA CYS A 195 48.28 3.26 -5.34
C CYS A 195 48.26 4.75 -5.73
N THR A 196 47.24 5.16 -6.47
CA THR A 196 47.05 6.54 -6.92
C THR A 196 45.92 7.20 -6.14
N SER A 197 46.00 8.52 -6.01
CA SER A 197 44.96 9.35 -5.42
C SER A 197 43.59 9.14 -6.08
N GLU A 198 43.57 8.84 -7.38
CA GLU A 198 42.39 8.56 -8.17
C GLU A 198 41.77 7.21 -7.81
N ALA A 199 42.58 6.17 -7.58
CA ALA A 199 42.09 4.87 -7.14
C ALA A 199 41.50 4.94 -5.72
N ASP A 200 42.14 5.69 -4.82
CA ASP A 200 41.63 5.93 -3.47
C ASP A 200 40.32 6.73 -3.51
N LEU A 201 40.21 7.72 -4.39
CA LEU A 201 38.97 8.48 -4.61
C LEU A 201 37.83 7.58 -5.07
N VAL A 202 38.07 6.75 -6.09
CA VAL A 202 37.05 5.82 -6.61
C VAL A 202 36.64 4.82 -5.53
N SER A 203 37.58 4.33 -4.70
CA SER A 203 37.27 3.43 -3.57
C SER A 203 36.39 4.09 -2.49
N VAL A 204 36.67 5.35 -2.15
CA VAL A 204 35.83 6.13 -1.23
C VAL A 204 34.45 6.38 -1.81
N LEU A 205 34.34 6.74 -3.09
CA LEU A 205 33.07 6.94 -3.77
C LEU A 205 32.26 5.64 -3.88
N SER A 206 32.90 4.52 -4.25
CA SER A 206 32.25 3.21 -4.29
C SER A 206 31.67 2.87 -2.91
N SER A 207 32.47 3.00 -1.85
CA SER A 207 32.03 2.79 -0.47
C SER A 207 30.82 3.66 -0.10
N PHE A 208 30.82 4.93 -0.51
CA PHE A 208 29.70 5.86 -0.27
C PHE A 208 28.43 5.39 -0.98
N PHE A 209 28.48 5.09 -2.27
CA PHE A 209 27.31 4.64 -3.03
C PHE A 209 26.77 3.30 -2.52
N GLN A 210 27.66 2.38 -2.09
CA GLN A 210 27.24 1.14 -1.45
C GLN A 210 26.52 1.40 -0.12
N GLY A 211 27.06 2.29 0.72
CA GLY A 211 26.43 2.69 1.98
C GLY A 211 25.09 3.38 1.74
N TYR A 212 25.02 4.27 0.75
CA TYR A 212 23.82 5.01 0.42
C TYR A 212 22.72 4.08 -0.09
N GLN A 213 23.08 3.13 -0.96
CA GLN A 213 22.17 2.09 -1.45
C GLN A 213 21.57 1.30 -0.29
N LYS A 214 22.37 0.85 0.68
CA LYS A 214 21.88 0.10 1.85
C LYS A 214 20.89 0.91 2.68
N ILE A 215 21.17 2.21 2.89
CA ILE A 215 20.24 3.09 3.63
C ILE A 215 18.95 3.27 2.84
N GLN A 216 19.02 3.47 1.51
CA GLN A 216 17.83 3.64 0.66
C GLN A 216 16.96 2.39 0.58
N VAL A 217 17.54 1.19 0.49
CA VAL A 217 16.79 -0.07 0.54
C VAL A 217 16.03 -0.16 1.86
N ARG A 218 16.72 0.08 2.99
CA ARG A 218 16.10 0.01 4.32
C ARG A 218 14.99 1.05 4.48
N LEU A 219 15.23 2.29 4.04
CA LEU A 219 14.24 3.36 4.06
C LEU A 219 12.99 2.94 3.28
N ALA A 220 13.13 2.44 2.06
CA ALA A 220 11.99 1.99 1.25
C ALA A 220 11.19 0.87 1.96
N SER A 221 11.87 -0.11 2.55
CA SER A 221 11.21 -1.19 3.30
C SER A 221 10.48 -0.70 4.55
N ASP A 222 11.13 0.17 5.33
CA ASP A 222 10.59 0.70 6.59
C ASP A 222 9.35 1.58 6.33
N GLU A 223 9.37 2.40 5.29
CA GLU A 223 8.22 3.23 4.91
C GLU A 223 7.06 2.42 4.32
N ASP A 224 7.34 1.39 3.51
CA ASP A 224 6.30 0.48 3.00
C ASP A 224 5.54 -0.17 4.16
N LEU A 225 6.29 -0.64 5.15
CA LEU A 225 5.76 -1.35 6.31
C LEU A 225 5.02 -0.44 7.28
N LYS A 226 5.51 0.78 7.51
CA LYS A 226 4.95 1.69 8.54
C LYS A 226 3.91 2.66 7.99
N PHE A 227 4.02 3.05 6.74
CA PHE A 227 3.16 4.08 6.15
C PHE A 227 2.27 3.54 5.05
N SER A 228 2.82 2.92 3.99
CA SER A 228 2.01 2.43 2.86
C SER A 228 1.03 1.34 3.29
N ASP A 229 1.43 0.42 4.16
CA ASP A 229 0.53 -0.60 4.74
C ASP A 229 -0.64 0.00 5.52
N THR A 230 -0.39 1.06 6.30
CA THR A 230 -1.43 1.77 7.04
C THR A 230 -2.45 2.39 6.10
N LEU A 231 -1.97 3.07 5.06
CA LEU A 231 -2.81 3.72 4.07
C LEU A 231 -3.66 2.69 3.29
N ARG A 232 -3.05 1.60 2.82
CA ARG A 232 -3.76 0.50 2.16
C ARG A 232 -4.88 -0.07 3.02
N TYR A 233 -4.59 -0.36 4.30
CA TYR A 233 -5.57 -0.88 5.22
C TYR A 233 -6.76 0.09 5.40
N TYR A 234 -6.51 1.39 5.63
CA TYR A 234 -7.58 2.36 5.82
C TYR A 234 -8.31 2.75 4.53
N ALA A 235 -7.68 2.60 3.36
CA ALA A 235 -8.39 2.70 2.09
C ALA A 235 -9.46 1.61 1.99
N SER A 236 -9.11 0.36 2.33
CA SER A 236 -10.05 -0.76 2.36
C SER A 236 -11.10 -0.63 3.47
N ASP A 237 -10.71 -0.21 4.68
CA ASP A 237 -11.63 -0.04 5.82
C ASP A 237 -12.62 1.11 5.59
N ALA A 238 -12.17 2.21 4.97
CA ALA A 238 -13.06 3.28 4.51
C ALA A 238 -14.01 2.81 3.40
N GLY A 239 -13.56 1.90 2.54
CA GLY A 239 -14.42 1.20 1.59
C GLY A 239 -15.54 0.41 2.28
N ALA A 240 -15.20 -0.38 3.30
CA ALA A 240 -16.18 -1.13 4.10
C ALA A 240 -17.19 -0.21 4.82
N ALA A 241 -16.74 0.93 5.33
CA ALA A 241 -17.61 1.96 5.89
C ALA A 241 -18.57 2.57 4.84
N LYS A 242 -18.12 2.75 3.59
CA LYS A 242 -18.99 3.18 2.50
C LYS A 242 -20.02 2.11 2.13
N ASP A 243 -19.63 0.84 2.16
CA ASP A 243 -20.55 -0.27 1.90
C ASP A 243 -21.62 -0.41 2.99
N LEU A 244 -21.31 -0.08 4.25
CA LEU A 244 -22.31 0.09 5.31
C LEU A 244 -23.33 1.18 4.95
N LEU A 245 -22.88 2.38 4.58
CA LEU A 245 -23.79 3.46 4.18
C LEU A 245 -24.64 3.08 2.96
N TYR A 246 -24.07 2.35 2.00
CA TYR A 246 -24.80 1.84 0.84
C TYR A 246 -25.89 0.84 1.25
N ARG A 247 -25.60 -0.12 2.14
CA ARG A 247 -26.59 -1.07 2.68
C ARG A 247 -27.72 -0.33 3.40
N ARG A 248 -27.41 0.69 4.21
CA ARG A 248 -28.41 1.53 4.85
C ARG A 248 -29.27 2.31 3.83
N SER A 249 -28.67 2.97 2.84
CA SER A 249 -29.42 3.68 1.79
C SER A 249 -30.35 2.75 1.03
N ARG A 250 -29.92 1.51 0.76
CA ARG A 250 -30.77 0.50 0.13
C ARG A 250 -31.95 0.12 1.01
N ALA A 251 -31.74 -0.11 2.30
CA ALA A 251 -32.83 -0.36 3.25
C ALA A 251 -33.84 0.80 3.32
N LEU A 252 -33.37 2.06 3.24
CA LEU A 252 -34.24 3.23 3.14
C LEU A 252 -35.08 3.21 1.85
N ALA A 253 -34.44 2.92 0.71
CA ALA A 253 -35.13 2.84 -0.58
C ALA A 253 -36.19 1.73 -0.63
N ASP A 254 -35.90 0.59 0.00
CA ASP A 254 -36.84 -0.53 0.15
C ASP A 254 -38.02 -0.12 1.04
N TYR A 255 -37.76 0.57 2.15
CA TYR A 255 -38.79 1.12 3.04
C TYR A 255 -39.71 2.12 2.31
N GLU A 256 -39.15 3.08 1.57
CA GLU A 256 -39.94 4.02 0.78
C GLU A 256 -40.76 3.33 -0.33
N ALA A 257 -40.20 2.28 -0.94
CA ALA A 257 -40.93 1.49 -1.93
C ALA A 257 -42.11 0.75 -1.29
N ALA A 258 -41.92 0.19 -0.09
CA ALA A 258 -42.99 -0.46 0.67
C ALA A 258 -44.07 0.54 1.10
N ASN A 259 -43.70 1.77 1.50
CA ASN A 259 -44.67 2.86 1.77
C ASN A 259 -45.54 3.16 0.53
N ARG A 260 -44.91 3.37 -0.64
CA ARG A 260 -45.65 3.60 -1.90
C ARG A 260 -46.52 2.42 -2.31
N ALA A 261 -46.10 1.19 -2.02
CA ALA A 261 -46.89 -0.01 -2.29
C ALA A 261 -48.12 -0.09 -1.37
N LEU A 262 -47.94 0.24 -0.09
CA LEU A 262 -49.03 0.32 0.89
C LEU A 262 -50.07 1.38 0.51
N ASP A 263 -49.65 2.57 0.07
CA ASP A 263 -50.57 3.61 -0.40
C ASP A 263 -51.40 3.14 -1.59
N LYS A 264 -50.79 2.39 -2.53
CA LYS A 264 -51.49 1.79 -3.68
C LYS A 264 -52.46 0.68 -3.26
N ALA A 265 -52.09 -0.15 -2.29
CA ALA A 265 -52.95 -1.21 -1.75
C ALA A 265 -54.19 -0.61 -1.07
N ARG A 266 -53.99 0.45 -0.26
CA ARG A 266 -55.06 1.23 0.37
C ARG A 266 -55.98 1.87 -0.67
N ALA A 267 -55.42 2.53 -1.69
CA ALA A 267 -56.20 3.15 -2.76
C ALA A 267 -57.05 2.15 -3.57
N LYS A 268 -56.55 0.91 -3.75
CA LYS A 268 -57.28 -0.17 -4.46
C LYS A 268 -58.17 -1.01 -3.54
N MET A 269 -58.16 -0.75 -2.23
CA MET A 269 -58.82 -1.56 -1.21
C MET A 269 -58.54 -3.07 -1.33
N LYS A 270 -57.31 -3.43 -1.70
CA LYS A 270 -56.90 -4.81 -1.95
C LYS A 270 -55.53 -5.08 -1.36
N ASP A 271 -55.35 -6.26 -0.76
CA ASP A 271 -54.07 -6.75 -0.22
C ASP A 271 -53.42 -5.81 0.82
N ILE A 272 -54.26 -5.04 1.56
CA ILE A 272 -53.79 -4.02 2.51
C ILE A 272 -52.92 -4.64 3.61
N GLN A 273 -53.40 -5.71 4.26
CA GLN A 273 -52.68 -6.34 5.37
C GLN A 273 -51.27 -6.79 4.97
N ALA A 274 -51.14 -7.46 3.81
CA ALA A 274 -49.84 -7.92 3.31
C ALA A 274 -48.90 -6.74 3.00
N ALA A 275 -49.43 -5.62 2.50
CA ALA A 275 -48.64 -4.42 2.26
C ALA A 275 -48.24 -3.71 3.56
N GLU A 276 -49.08 -3.75 4.60
CA GLU A 276 -48.77 -3.23 5.94
C GLU A 276 -47.67 -4.05 6.61
N ASP A 277 -47.76 -5.38 6.57
CA ASP A 277 -46.74 -6.26 7.13
C ASP A 277 -45.38 -6.08 6.43
N ALA A 278 -45.39 -5.95 5.10
CA ALA A 278 -44.18 -5.68 4.31
C ALA A 278 -43.56 -4.31 4.61
N GLN A 279 -44.39 -3.27 4.77
CA GLN A 279 -43.93 -1.94 5.14
C GLN A 279 -43.35 -1.93 6.56
N PHE A 280 -43.99 -2.63 7.49
CA PHE A 280 -43.52 -2.75 8.87
C PHE A 280 -42.15 -3.43 8.92
N ALA A 281 -41.99 -4.57 8.23
CA ALA A 281 -40.72 -5.29 8.15
C ALA A 281 -39.60 -4.45 7.52
N ALA A 282 -39.89 -3.71 6.45
CA ALA A 282 -38.90 -2.83 5.81
C ALA A 282 -38.49 -1.66 6.72
N ASN A 283 -39.44 -1.09 7.48
CA ASN A 283 -39.17 -0.03 8.46
C ASN A 283 -38.28 -0.53 9.61
N ASP A 284 -38.62 -1.69 10.18
CA ASP A 284 -37.89 -2.30 11.28
C ASP A 284 -36.43 -2.60 10.90
N ARG A 285 -36.23 -3.17 9.71
CA ARG A 285 -34.90 -3.41 9.13
C ARG A 285 -34.12 -2.11 8.92
N PHE A 286 -34.74 -1.07 8.34
CA PHE A 286 -34.09 0.21 8.14
C PHE A 286 -33.67 0.87 9.46
N LYS A 287 -34.53 0.83 10.49
CA LYS A 287 -34.24 1.36 11.82
C LYS A 287 -33.09 0.60 12.48
N THR A 288 -33.16 -0.72 12.51
CA THR A 288 -32.11 -1.58 13.09
C THR A 288 -30.74 -1.29 12.47
N ILE A 289 -30.66 -1.25 11.13
CA ILE A 289 -29.43 -0.91 10.42
C ILE A 289 -28.96 0.51 10.76
N SER A 290 -29.88 1.47 10.83
CA SER A 290 -29.54 2.87 11.13
C SER A 290 -29.00 3.05 12.54
N GLU A 291 -29.56 2.38 13.53
CA GLU A 291 -29.12 2.45 14.93
C GLU A 291 -27.69 1.90 15.08
N SER A 292 -27.43 0.71 14.57
CA SER A 292 -26.09 0.11 14.67
C SER A 292 -25.07 0.86 13.78
N ALA A 293 -25.47 1.32 12.59
CA ALA A 293 -24.57 2.05 11.70
C ALA A 293 -24.09 3.37 12.30
N ARG A 294 -24.94 4.07 13.06
CA ARG A 294 -24.56 5.31 13.74
C ARG A 294 -23.43 5.07 14.74
N LEU A 295 -23.59 4.07 15.62
CA LEU A 295 -22.57 3.68 16.60
C LEU A 295 -21.27 3.22 15.92
N GLU A 296 -21.39 2.45 14.85
CA GLU A 296 -20.25 1.90 14.14
C GLU A 296 -19.42 2.98 13.41
N LEU A 297 -20.08 3.98 12.82
CA LEU A 297 -19.41 5.11 12.16
C LEU A 297 -18.69 6.02 13.17
N GLU A 298 -19.27 6.20 14.36
CA GLU A 298 -18.63 6.92 15.47
C GLU A 298 -17.39 6.18 15.97
N ASP A 299 -17.47 4.87 16.21
CA ASP A 299 -16.31 4.07 16.62
C ASP A 299 -15.23 4.05 15.53
N PHE A 300 -15.62 3.91 14.26
CA PHE A 300 -14.72 4.00 13.12
C PHE A 300 -13.93 5.31 13.11
N LYS A 301 -14.61 6.44 13.39
CA LYS A 301 -13.96 7.76 13.48
C LYS A 301 -12.93 7.81 14.61
N VAL A 302 -13.27 7.33 15.80
CA VAL A 302 -12.33 7.30 16.94
C VAL A 302 -11.13 6.42 16.63
N ARG A 303 -11.39 5.21 16.10
CA ARG A 303 -10.37 4.21 15.79
C ARG A 303 -9.38 4.70 14.75
N ARG A 304 -9.86 5.27 13.63
CA ARG A 304 -8.99 5.77 12.55
C ARG A 304 -8.10 6.92 13.04
N ILE A 305 -8.64 7.87 13.81
CA ILE A 305 -7.87 9.02 14.30
C ILE A 305 -6.73 8.53 15.20
N LYS A 306 -7.03 7.67 16.17
CA LYS A 306 -6.04 7.12 17.10
C LYS A 306 -4.91 6.39 16.37
N TYR A 307 -5.26 5.58 15.37
CA TYR A 307 -4.27 4.76 14.66
C TYR A 307 -3.40 5.61 13.71
N PHE A 308 -4.01 6.53 12.94
CA PHE A 308 -3.24 7.45 12.10
C PHE A 308 -2.32 8.35 12.92
N GLN A 309 -2.78 8.87 14.06
CA GLN A 309 -1.94 9.68 14.94
C GLN A 309 -0.69 8.91 15.38
N LYS A 310 -0.87 7.68 15.88
CA LYS A 310 0.26 6.83 16.30
C LYS A 310 1.21 6.56 15.13
N ASN A 311 0.69 6.15 13.98
CA ASN A 311 1.53 5.74 12.85
C ASN A 311 2.27 6.92 12.20
N LEU A 312 1.67 8.11 12.15
CA LEU A 312 2.34 9.30 11.63
C LEU A 312 3.48 9.76 12.55
N VAL A 313 3.32 9.61 13.87
CA VAL A 313 4.41 9.87 14.83
C VAL A 313 5.53 8.85 14.63
N ASP A 314 5.20 7.55 14.64
CA ASP A 314 6.17 6.48 14.42
C ASP A 314 6.93 6.66 13.09
N PHE A 315 6.21 7.07 12.03
CA PHE A 315 6.78 7.36 10.72
C PHE A 315 7.72 8.57 10.74
N ALA A 316 7.34 9.67 11.39
CA ALA A 316 8.19 10.86 11.50
C ALA A 316 9.49 10.54 12.26
N GLU A 317 9.41 9.78 13.34
CA GLU A 317 10.61 9.32 14.07
C GLU A 317 11.52 8.45 13.21
N LEU A 318 10.93 7.59 12.39
CA LEU A 318 11.65 6.74 11.44
C LEU A 318 12.35 7.58 10.36
N GLN A 319 11.69 8.58 9.79
CA GLN A 319 12.30 9.53 8.85
C GLN A 319 13.51 10.25 9.46
N VAL A 320 13.40 10.69 10.71
CA VAL A 320 14.52 11.32 11.43
C VAL A 320 15.69 10.34 11.60
N LYS A 321 15.42 9.05 11.91
CA LYS A 321 16.46 8.02 12.01
C LYS A 321 17.18 7.81 10.68
N HIS A 322 16.46 7.75 9.56
CA HIS A 322 17.08 7.63 8.24
C HIS A 322 17.90 8.87 7.86
N ALA A 323 17.38 10.08 8.12
CA ALA A 323 18.11 11.32 7.88
C ALA A 323 19.43 11.37 8.65
N LYS A 324 19.44 10.96 9.92
CA LYS A 324 20.67 10.84 10.72
C LYS A 324 21.67 9.85 10.10
N ALA A 325 21.21 8.68 9.66
CA ALA A 325 22.07 7.70 8.99
C ALA A 325 22.69 8.26 7.69
N HIS A 326 21.95 9.06 6.92
CA HIS A 326 22.49 9.75 5.74
C HIS A 326 23.55 10.78 6.13
N ILE A 327 23.29 11.60 7.15
CA ILE A 327 24.25 12.59 7.64
C ILE A 327 25.55 11.92 8.09
N ASP A 328 25.45 10.83 8.85
CA ASP A 328 26.62 10.11 9.36
C ASP A 328 27.43 9.48 8.22
N LEU A 329 26.76 8.91 7.21
CA LEU A 329 27.42 8.41 6.00
C LEU A 329 28.18 9.52 5.27
N VAL A 330 27.53 10.67 5.04
CA VAL A 330 28.16 11.80 4.34
C VAL A 330 29.35 12.34 5.13
N LYS A 331 29.24 12.51 6.45
CA LYS A 331 30.35 12.97 7.30
C LYS A 331 31.53 12.02 7.24
N SER A 332 31.28 10.73 7.44
CA SER A 332 32.32 9.69 7.37
C SER A 332 33.02 9.67 6.01
N THR A 333 32.27 9.82 4.91
CA THR A 333 32.85 9.93 3.57
C THR A 333 33.68 11.19 3.39
N LEU A 334 33.20 12.36 3.85
CA LEU A 334 33.94 13.62 3.75
C LEU A 334 35.26 13.57 4.52
N ASP A 335 35.28 12.94 5.69
CA ASP A 335 36.53 12.77 6.45
C ASP A 335 37.53 11.89 5.68
N ARG A 336 37.07 10.78 5.10
CA ARG A 336 37.92 9.93 4.25
C ARG A 336 38.44 10.63 2.98
N LEU A 337 37.64 11.53 2.40
CA LEU A 337 38.06 12.31 1.23
C LEU A 337 39.17 13.32 1.56
N ARG A 338 39.23 13.82 2.80
CA ARG A 338 40.30 14.75 3.22
C ARG A 338 41.68 14.10 3.27
N ASP A 339 41.72 12.79 3.49
CA ASP A 339 42.97 12.02 3.58
C ASP A 339 43.57 11.73 2.19
N ILE A 340 42.82 11.96 1.11
CA ILE A 340 43.29 11.79 -0.25
C ILE A 340 44.06 13.04 -0.67
N GLN A 341 45.39 12.94 -0.71
CA GLN A 341 46.24 14.01 -1.24
C GLN A 341 46.17 14.02 -2.78
N PRO A 342 45.99 15.18 -3.44
CA PRO A 342 46.12 15.25 -4.88
C PRO A 342 47.57 14.94 -5.28
N ALA A 343 47.77 14.13 -6.32
CA ALA A 343 49.08 13.92 -6.89
C ALA A 343 49.76 15.27 -7.14
N SER A 344 50.93 15.50 -6.51
CA SER A 344 51.71 16.71 -6.73
C SER A 344 51.97 16.85 -8.22
N SER A 345 51.63 18.02 -8.77
CA SER A 345 51.85 18.42 -10.16
C SER A 345 53.35 18.60 -10.47
N SER A 346 54.15 17.55 -10.30
CA SER A 346 55.58 17.52 -10.58
C SER A 346 55.93 16.38 -11.54
N SER A 347 55.28 16.37 -12.70
CA SER A 347 55.74 15.61 -13.87
C SER A 347 55.02 16.13 -15.11
N VAL A 348 55.17 17.43 -15.41
CA VAL A 348 54.99 17.88 -16.80
C VAL A 348 56.15 17.26 -17.57
N MET A 349 55.85 16.21 -18.32
CA MET A 349 56.76 15.66 -19.31
C MET A 349 57.22 16.81 -20.21
N LYS A 350 58.54 17.04 -20.27
CA LYS A 350 59.15 17.90 -21.29
C LYS A 350 58.79 17.31 -22.66
N GLU A 351 57.90 17.98 -23.39
CA GLU A 351 57.82 17.77 -24.84
C GLU A 351 59.15 18.21 -25.48
N PRO A 352 59.70 17.43 -26.42
CA PRO A 352 60.81 17.90 -27.23
C PRO A 352 60.28 18.96 -28.20
N ALA A 353 60.96 20.10 -28.22
CA ALA A 353 60.71 21.17 -29.17
C ALA A 353 60.99 20.66 -30.59
N ASP A 354 59.95 20.57 -31.41
CA ASP A 354 60.10 20.71 -32.86
C ASP A 354 58.95 21.54 -33.42
N SER A 355 59.36 22.64 -34.03
CA SER A 355 58.60 23.67 -34.70
C SER A 355 57.91 23.17 -35.97
N VAL A 356 56.61 23.47 -36.15
CA VAL A 356 56.03 23.92 -37.44
C VAL A 356 54.79 24.78 -37.14
N GLY A 357 54.66 25.89 -37.86
CA GLY A 357 53.80 27.02 -37.53
C GLY A 357 52.29 26.83 -37.72
N VAL A 358 51.59 27.69 -36.98
CA VAL A 358 50.16 28.01 -37.08
C VAL A 358 49.87 28.68 -38.43
N PRO A 359 48.65 28.49 -38.98
CA PRO A 359 47.84 29.67 -39.26
C PRO A 359 46.49 29.61 -38.56
N THR A 360 46.17 30.76 -37.98
CA THR A 360 44.95 31.16 -37.29
C THR A 360 43.72 31.12 -38.19
N THR A 361 42.62 30.58 -37.69
CA THR A 361 41.27 31.06 -38.02
C THR A 361 40.41 31.09 -36.77
N GLU A 362 39.91 32.30 -36.49
CA GLU A 362 38.96 32.64 -35.44
C GLU A 362 37.62 31.97 -35.68
N HIS A 363 37.01 31.40 -34.63
CA HIS A 363 35.57 31.48 -34.41
C HIS A 363 35.30 31.34 -32.92
N ALA A 364 35.09 32.49 -32.28
CA ALA A 364 34.50 32.57 -30.95
C ALA A 364 33.00 32.27 -31.03
N ALA A 365 32.54 31.27 -30.29
CA ALA A 365 31.13 31.12 -29.93
C ALA A 365 31.07 30.97 -28.40
N SER A 366 30.57 32.01 -27.74
CA SER A 366 30.31 32.08 -26.32
C SER A 366 29.18 31.12 -25.93
N LEU A 367 29.46 30.20 -25.02
CA LEU A 367 28.48 29.39 -24.30
C LEU A 367 28.15 30.09 -22.96
N ASP A 368 27.52 31.25 -23.05
CA ASP A 368 26.90 31.94 -21.92
C ASP A 368 25.43 32.19 -22.31
N ASP A 369 24.61 31.13 -22.24
CA ASP A 369 23.14 31.22 -22.14
C ASP A 369 22.53 29.82 -22.01
N ALA A 370 22.71 29.18 -20.85
CA ALA A 370 22.02 27.92 -20.55
C ALA A 370 21.77 27.70 -19.06
N PHE A 371 21.53 28.74 -18.26
CA PHE A 371 20.97 28.60 -16.92
C PHE A 371 19.95 29.71 -16.63
N GLY A 372 18.85 29.69 -17.38
CA GLY A 372 17.63 30.43 -17.09
C GLY A 372 16.72 29.64 -16.15
N SER A 373 16.78 29.98 -14.87
CA SER A 373 15.81 29.63 -13.84
C SER A 373 14.39 30.05 -14.26
N THR A 374 13.41 29.15 -14.20
CA THR A 374 12.07 29.33 -13.59
C THR A 374 11.13 28.18 -13.99
N VAL A 375 10.68 27.39 -13.00
CA VAL A 375 9.45 26.59 -13.13
C VAL A 375 8.58 26.91 -11.92
N PRO A 376 7.37 27.47 -12.09
CA PRO A 376 6.45 27.68 -10.99
C PRO A 376 5.73 26.38 -10.65
N PHE A 377 5.63 26.09 -9.36
CA PHE A 377 4.73 25.07 -8.83
C PHE A 377 3.27 25.48 -9.08
N LEU A 378 2.50 24.56 -9.66
CA LEU A 378 1.07 24.38 -9.42
C LEU A 378 0.79 22.88 -9.28
#